data_AF-A0A4U0W0C8-F1
#
_entry.id   AF-A0A4U0W0C8-F1
#
_cell.length_a   1.000
_cell.length_b   1.000
_cell.length_c   1.000
_cell.angle_alpha   90.00
_cell.angle_beta   90.00
_cell.angle_gamma   90.00
#
_symmetry.space_group_name_H-M   'P 1'
#
loop_
_entity.id
_entity.type
_entity.pdbx_description
1 polymer ?
#
loop_
_entity_poly.entity_id
_entity_poly.type
_entity_poly.pdbx_seq_one_letter_code
_entity_poly.pdbx_strand_id
1 'polypeptide(L)'
;EGHYVPRIWSRFVTGEEKNEEGDETPPSVAGGIMSVKFRRDGRYVRAPASDQVRIPKGREVFLDVDEENTRLDGGPDEPQGMHGYDNEQFTRVYIPPWFRLRIGLFIAGLWAFAAATGVGATIVPLLLGRQMSSISVPDELRMNDIYAFSIGVYSLGALIYCVLHYEAAIGRVRSFLSSQTVASATRNIRRYTFRAVKVLYLYTSFTIILPSLLALCLELYFIIPLHTYYATSSPSSPSSPQSTISAFPSTHNTKTTMTTAGAPLLVSQAPSDHVIHIIQDWTLGLLYLRIGTSVLLTARHTRLARALRAIVLPGWLNPNAALATRVFIFPLALAFALILLGPSVLARAAVRLRGVELDPAARARVHRYAYPVCAACCGGAWAGVVLVRAVRGWRRRIRDEVYLIGERLHNFGERRGVGGEAKT
;
A
#
# COMPACT_ATOMS: atom_id res chain seq x y z
N GLU A 1 -28.54 48.04 29.91
CA GLU A 1 -29.02 46.98 30.83
C GLU A 1 -29.50 47.62 32.11
N GLY A 2 -30.63 47.19 32.65
CA GLY A 2 -31.20 47.74 33.86
C GLY A 2 -32.22 46.80 34.46
N HIS A 3 -32.44 46.89 35.76
CA HIS A 3 -33.53 46.19 36.42
C HIS A 3 -34.74 47.12 36.55
N TYR A 4 -35.92 46.54 36.34
CA TYR A 4 -37.14 47.15 36.82
C TYR A 4 -37.19 46.94 38.34
N VAL A 5 -37.39 48.01 39.10
CA VAL A 5 -37.65 47.91 40.55
C VAL A 5 -39.16 47.89 40.74
N PRO A 6 -39.83 46.72 40.87
CA PRO A 6 -41.20 46.70 41.31
C PRO A 6 -41.23 46.99 42.82
N ARG A 7 -41.96 48.03 43.23
CA ARG A 7 -42.53 48.01 44.58
C ARG A 7 -43.62 46.96 44.57
N ILE A 8 -43.40 45.88 45.34
CA ILE A 8 -44.38 44.87 45.80
C ILE A 8 -44.42 43.57 44.98
N TRP A 9 -44.28 42.46 45.72
CA TRP A 9 -44.10 41.05 45.33
C TRP A 9 -45.29 40.39 44.60
N SER A 10 -46.36 41.10 44.25
CA SER A 10 -47.60 40.48 43.76
C SER A 10 -47.61 40.09 42.27
N ARG A 11 -46.60 40.51 41.49
CA ARG A 11 -46.57 40.29 40.03
C ARG A 11 -45.89 39.00 39.55
N PHE A 12 -45.25 38.24 40.43
CA PHE A 12 -44.68 36.94 40.04
C PHE A 12 -45.75 35.85 39.83
N VAL A 13 -47.00 36.12 40.22
CA VAL A 13 -48.10 35.14 40.19
C VAL A 13 -48.96 35.23 38.92
N THR A 14 -48.97 36.36 38.20
CA THR A 14 -49.94 36.59 37.12
C THR A 14 -49.44 36.42 35.69
N GLY A 15 -48.17 36.06 35.47
CA GLY A 15 -47.71 35.47 34.20
C GLY A 15 -48.11 36.20 32.91
N GLU A 16 -48.13 37.54 32.89
CA GLU A 16 -48.31 38.29 31.65
C GLU A 16 -46.94 38.67 31.07
N GLU A 17 -46.50 37.93 30.05
CA GLU A 17 -45.51 38.40 29.08
C GLU A 17 -46.19 39.38 28.13
N LYS A 18 -45.54 40.52 27.82
CA LYS A 18 -46.03 41.42 26.77
C LYS A 18 -44.95 41.68 25.72
N ASN A 19 -45.36 41.48 24.48
CA ASN A 19 -44.65 41.67 23.23
C ASN A 19 -44.15 43.12 23.04
N GLU A 20 -42.96 43.23 22.48
CA GLU A 20 -42.35 44.47 21.98
C GLU A 20 -42.89 44.77 20.57
N GLU A 21 -43.65 45.85 20.41
CA GLU A 21 -43.67 46.64 19.16
C GLU A 21 -44.26 48.02 19.44
N GLY A 22 -43.64 49.03 18.84
CA GLY A 22 -43.71 50.42 19.26
C GLY A 22 -45.05 51.13 19.01
N ASP A 23 -45.31 52.12 19.86
CA ASP A 23 -45.99 53.34 19.44
C ASP A 23 -45.61 54.50 20.37
N GLU A 24 -45.20 55.62 19.78
CA GLU A 24 -44.87 56.87 20.47
C GLU A 24 -46.15 57.67 20.69
N THR A 25 -46.81 57.50 21.84
CA THR A 25 -47.79 58.48 22.33
C THR A 25 -47.64 58.68 23.85
N PRO A 26 -47.68 59.93 24.36
CA PRO A 26 -47.63 60.16 25.80
C PRO A 26 -49.01 59.85 26.40
N PRO A 27 -49.11 59.08 27.50
CA PRO A 27 -50.40 58.79 28.09
C PRO A 27 -50.95 60.03 28.82
N SER A 28 -52.18 60.38 28.44
CA SER A 28 -53.06 61.29 29.17
C SER A 28 -53.37 60.75 30.58
N VAL A 29 -53.40 61.67 31.53
CA VAL A 29 -53.54 61.43 32.97
C VAL A 29 -54.98 61.00 33.30
N ALA A 30 -55.19 59.71 33.61
CA ALA A 30 -56.31 59.25 34.42
C ALA A 30 -56.03 57.84 34.99
N GLY A 31 -56.08 57.71 36.32
CA GLY A 31 -56.03 56.43 37.04
C GLY A 31 -54.63 55.96 37.38
N GLY A 32 -54.35 55.77 38.68
CA GLY A 32 -53.04 55.41 39.21
C GLY A 32 -52.49 54.09 38.65
N ILE A 33 -51.69 54.19 37.59
CA ILE A 33 -50.86 53.11 37.08
C ILE A 33 -49.45 53.38 37.59
N MET A 34 -48.99 52.55 38.52
CA MET A 34 -47.63 52.58 39.05
C MET A 34 -46.62 52.49 37.91
N SER A 35 -46.02 53.62 37.54
CA SER A 35 -44.96 53.71 36.54
C SER A 35 -43.75 52.91 37.03
N VAL A 36 -43.48 51.78 36.38
CA VAL A 36 -42.27 50.99 36.65
C VAL A 36 -41.08 51.76 36.09
N LYS A 37 -40.26 52.36 36.96
CA LYS A 37 -39.06 53.09 36.52
C LYS A 37 -37.94 52.08 36.21
N PHE A 38 -37.56 51.96 34.94
CA PHE A 38 -36.40 51.19 34.51
C PHE A 38 -35.13 51.89 35.04
N ARG A 39 -34.36 51.23 35.90
CA ARG A 39 -33.09 51.76 36.41
C ARG A 39 -31.96 51.11 35.64
N ARG A 40 -31.25 51.88 34.80
CA ARG A 40 -30.01 51.43 34.15
C ARG A 40 -28.94 51.24 35.22
N ASP A 41 -28.31 50.07 35.27
CA ASP A 41 -27.35 49.70 36.33
C ASP A 41 -25.89 49.77 35.88
N GLY A 42 -25.59 50.48 34.79
CA GLY A 42 -24.22 50.74 34.34
C GLY A 42 -23.79 52.18 34.58
N ARG A 43 -22.55 52.48 34.21
CA ARG A 43 -22.01 53.84 34.21
C ARG A 43 -21.45 54.19 32.85
N TYR A 44 -21.64 55.43 32.42
CA TYR A 44 -20.97 55.96 31.25
C TYR A 44 -19.63 56.54 31.67
N VAL A 45 -18.59 56.23 30.91
CA VAL A 45 -17.26 56.78 31.16
C VAL A 45 -16.65 57.30 29.88
N ARG A 46 -15.85 58.36 29.97
CA ARG A 46 -14.89 58.69 28.90
C ARG A 46 -13.68 57.77 29.07
N ALA A 47 -13.48 56.89 28.11
CA ALA A 47 -12.36 55.95 28.05
C ALA A 47 -11.45 56.34 26.87
N PRO A 48 -10.14 56.10 26.96
CA PRO A 48 -9.24 56.36 25.85
C PRO A 48 -9.66 55.53 24.63
N ALA A 49 -9.78 56.18 23.47
CA ALA A 49 -10.18 55.55 22.22
C ALA A 49 -9.07 54.66 21.61
N SER A 50 -7.81 54.90 22.01
CA SER A 50 -6.64 54.17 21.55
C SER A 50 -5.69 53.86 22.70
N ASP A 51 -5.03 52.71 22.64
CA ASP A 51 -3.99 52.29 23.60
C ASP A 51 -2.71 53.16 23.50
N GLN A 52 -2.62 54.05 22.51
CA GLN A 52 -1.51 54.99 22.32
C GLN A 52 -1.61 56.22 23.24
N VAL A 53 -2.75 56.43 23.92
CA VAL A 53 -2.98 57.59 24.78
C VAL A 53 -2.20 57.43 26.09
N ARG A 54 -1.18 58.27 26.28
CA ARG A 54 -0.33 58.25 27.48
C ARG A 54 -0.96 59.08 28.59
N ILE A 55 -1.44 58.41 29.63
CA ILE A 55 -2.04 59.06 30.80
C ILE A 55 -0.95 59.22 31.88
N PRO A 56 -0.72 60.45 32.41
CA PRO A 56 0.26 60.68 33.46
C PRO A 56 -0.12 59.94 34.75
N LYS A 57 0.90 59.51 35.49
CA LYS A 57 0.70 58.75 36.75
C LYS A 57 -0.06 59.60 37.77
N GLY A 58 -1.07 59.01 38.40
CA GLY A 58 -1.91 59.65 39.42
C GLY A 58 -3.20 60.29 38.90
N ARG A 59 -3.50 60.20 37.60
CA ARG A 59 -4.82 60.57 37.04
C ARG A 59 -5.65 59.34 36.70
N GLU A 60 -6.97 59.47 36.83
CA GLU A 60 -7.92 58.40 36.52
C GLU A 60 -8.05 58.20 35.01
N VAL A 61 -8.07 56.93 34.59
CA VAL A 61 -8.16 56.52 33.19
C VAL A 61 -9.59 56.61 32.66
N PHE A 62 -10.56 56.36 33.53
CA PHE A 62 -11.98 56.43 33.23
C PHE A 62 -12.57 57.61 33.98
N LEU A 63 -13.16 58.55 33.25
CA LEU A 63 -13.90 59.67 33.83
C LEU A 63 -15.39 59.37 33.78
N ASP A 64 -16.08 59.39 34.92
CA ASP A 64 -17.52 59.12 34.97
C ASP A 64 -18.31 60.31 34.36
N VAL A 65 -19.16 60.01 33.38
CA VAL A 65 -19.98 60.99 32.64
C VAL A 65 -21.44 60.54 32.57
N ASP A 66 -22.34 61.45 32.20
CA ASP A 66 -23.75 61.15 31.95
C ASP A 66 -24.03 60.68 30.49
N GLU A 67 -25.31 60.58 30.13
CA GLU A 67 -25.74 60.19 28.79
C GLU A 67 -25.53 61.29 27.74
N GLU A 68 -25.43 62.54 28.18
CA GLU A 68 -25.21 63.73 27.38
C GLU A 68 -23.71 64.04 27.22
N ASN A 69 -22.84 63.16 27.73
CA ASN A 69 -21.38 63.34 27.76
C ASN A 69 -20.99 64.58 28.56
N THR A 70 -21.58 64.82 29.71
CA THR A 70 -21.17 65.83 30.70
C THR A 70 -20.59 65.15 31.94
N ARG A 71 -19.62 65.82 32.55
CA ARG A 71 -18.87 65.30 33.69
C ARG A 71 -19.71 65.24 34.98
N LEU A 72 -19.68 64.10 35.67
CA LEU A 72 -20.42 63.90 36.92
C LEU A 72 -19.67 64.32 38.19
N ASP A 73 -18.34 64.48 38.13
CA ASP A 73 -17.50 64.78 39.32
C ASP A 73 -17.56 66.23 39.82
N GLY A 74 -18.38 67.09 39.21
CA GLY A 74 -18.51 68.52 39.57
C GLY A 74 -17.27 69.39 39.32
N GLY A 75 -16.22 68.85 38.69
CA GLY A 75 -15.06 69.63 38.24
C GLY A 75 -15.31 70.36 36.92
N PRO A 76 -14.46 71.33 36.53
CA PRO A 76 -14.59 72.02 35.26
C PRO A 76 -14.50 71.02 34.08
N ASP A 77 -15.42 71.15 33.12
CA ASP A 77 -15.45 70.35 31.87
C ASP A 77 -14.98 71.25 30.71
N GLU A 78 -13.66 71.31 30.51
CA GLU A 78 -13.05 72.12 29.45
C GLU A 78 -13.13 71.40 28.09
N PRO A 79 -13.42 72.11 26.98
CA PRO A 79 -13.50 71.51 25.64
C PRO A 79 -12.22 70.78 25.23
N GLN A 80 -11.06 71.40 25.48
CA GLN A 80 -9.75 70.93 25.02
C GLN A 80 -8.88 70.33 26.15
N GLY A 81 -9.51 69.72 27.16
CA GLY A 81 -8.80 69.04 28.25
C GLY A 81 -8.36 67.60 27.90
N MET A 82 -7.56 66.98 28.77
CA MET A 82 -7.19 65.56 28.64
C MET A 82 -8.41 64.66 28.46
N HIS A 83 -9.41 64.84 29.32
CA HIS A 83 -10.71 64.17 29.22
C HIS A 83 -11.77 65.08 28.60
N GLY A 84 -11.41 66.13 27.85
CA GLY A 84 -12.35 67.12 27.31
C GLY A 84 -13.38 66.49 26.37
N TYR A 85 -14.58 67.08 26.29
CA TYR A 85 -15.68 66.53 25.50
C TYR A 85 -15.44 66.59 23.98
N ASP A 86 -14.59 67.53 23.51
CA ASP A 86 -14.18 67.66 22.11
C ASP A 86 -12.87 66.89 21.80
N ASN A 87 -12.29 66.20 22.79
CA ASN A 87 -11.03 65.47 22.58
C ASN A 87 -11.28 64.10 21.94
N GLU A 88 -10.90 63.94 20.66
CA GLU A 88 -11.02 62.67 19.92
C GLU A 88 -10.25 61.50 20.55
N GLN A 89 -9.29 61.77 21.43
CA GLN A 89 -8.53 60.73 22.13
C GLN A 89 -9.36 59.97 23.18
N PHE A 90 -10.49 60.53 23.60
CA PHE A 90 -11.38 59.92 24.59
C PHE A 90 -12.78 59.78 24.01
N THR A 91 -13.31 58.55 24.07
CA THR A 91 -14.66 58.25 23.60
C THR A 91 -15.53 57.87 24.78
N ARG A 92 -16.79 58.29 24.74
CA ARG A 92 -17.80 57.87 25.71
C ARG A 92 -18.15 56.40 25.49
N VAL A 93 -17.96 55.58 26.50
CA VAL A 93 -18.28 54.15 26.49
C VAL A 93 -19.15 53.80 27.69
N TYR A 94 -20.16 52.97 27.46
CA TYR A 94 -20.98 52.42 28.52
C TYR A 94 -20.31 51.19 29.15
N ILE A 95 -20.07 51.21 30.46
CA ILE A 95 -19.57 50.05 31.21
C ILE A 95 -20.76 49.38 31.94
N PRO A 96 -21.09 48.13 31.60
CA PRO A 96 -22.18 47.40 32.26
C PRO A 96 -21.80 47.01 33.71
N PRO A 97 -22.79 46.75 34.58
CA PRO A 97 -22.54 46.28 35.94
C PRO A 97 -21.76 44.96 35.94
N TRP A 98 -20.90 44.78 36.94
CA TRP A 98 -20.08 43.56 37.11
C TRP A 98 -19.23 43.20 35.87
N PHE A 99 -18.80 44.21 35.10
CA PHE A 99 -18.02 44.05 33.87
C PHE A 99 -16.87 43.04 33.97
N ARG A 100 -16.09 43.10 35.07
CA ARG A 100 -14.97 42.18 35.32
C ARG A 100 -15.42 40.71 35.44
N LEU A 101 -16.55 40.46 36.10
CA LEU A 101 -17.10 39.11 36.26
C LEU A 101 -17.59 38.57 34.92
N ARG A 102 -18.28 39.39 34.12
CA ARG A 102 -18.78 39.00 32.80
C ARG A 102 -17.64 38.62 31.85
N ILE A 103 -16.59 39.45 31.79
CA ILE A 103 -15.39 39.12 31.01
C ILE A 103 -14.70 37.87 31.57
N GLY A 104 -14.59 37.75 32.89
CA GLY A 104 -14.02 36.56 33.53
C GLY A 104 -14.77 35.29 33.15
N LEU A 105 -16.10 35.30 33.20
CA LEU A 105 -16.95 34.18 32.77
C LEU A 105 -16.83 33.90 31.28
N PHE A 106 -16.73 34.94 30.44
CA PHE A 106 -16.53 34.79 29.01
C PHE A 106 -15.19 34.12 28.69
N ILE A 107 -14.09 34.58 29.31
CA ILE A 107 -12.76 33.98 29.12
C ILE A 107 -12.74 32.55 29.67
N ALA A 108 -13.30 32.32 30.86
CA ALA A 108 -13.40 30.98 31.44
C ALA A 108 -14.23 30.03 30.55
N GLY A 109 -15.34 30.51 29.99
CA GLY A 109 -16.15 29.77 29.04
C GLY A 109 -15.41 29.45 27.74
N LEU A 110 -14.66 30.41 27.21
CA LEU A 110 -13.81 30.22 26.04
C LEU A 110 -12.74 29.13 26.30
N TRP A 111 -12.10 29.16 27.47
CA TRP A 111 -11.12 28.16 27.87
C TRP A 111 -11.74 26.77 28.06
N ALA A 112 -12.90 26.71 28.73
CA ALA A 112 -13.63 25.46 28.92
C ALA A 112 -14.07 24.86 27.57
N PHE A 113 -14.55 25.68 26.65
CA PHE A 113 -14.91 25.25 25.30
C PHE A 113 -13.71 24.73 24.51
N ALA A 114 -12.58 25.46 24.53
CA ALA A 114 -11.35 25.03 23.88
C ALA A 114 -10.82 23.71 24.45
N ALA A 115 -10.84 23.56 25.78
CA ALA A 115 -10.44 22.32 26.45
C ALA A 115 -11.38 21.16 26.09
N ALA A 116 -12.70 21.38 26.18
CA ALA A 116 -13.69 20.34 25.88
C ALA A 116 -13.63 19.89 24.42
N THR A 117 -13.46 20.81 23.47
CA THR A 117 -13.33 20.48 22.05
C THR A 117 -12.01 19.78 21.74
N GLY A 118 -10.88 20.23 22.29
CA GLY A 118 -9.58 19.58 22.10
C GLY A 118 -9.52 18.17 22.69
N VAL A 119 -10.03 18.01 23.92
CA VAL A 119 -10.15 16.70 24.58
C VAL A 119 -11.16 15.82 23.85
N GLY A 120 -12.29 16.36 23.43
CA GLY A 120 -13.31 15.65 22.67
C GLY A 120 -12.78 15.13 21.34
N ALA A 121 -12.08 15.96 20.57
CA ALA A 121 -11.52 15.60 19.28
C ALA A 121 -10.41 14.53 19.36
N THR A 122 -9.78 14.36 20.52
CA THR A 122 -8.68 13.41 20.72
C THR A 122 -9.11 12.14 21.45
N ILE A 123 -9.81 12.27 22.57
CA ILE A 123 -10.20 11.14 23.42
C ILE A 123 -11.41 10.38 22.85
N VAL A 124 -12.43 11.07 22.34
CA VAL A 124 -13.66 10.40 21.88
C VAL A 124 -13.38 9.44 20.72
N PRO A 125 -12.65 9.83 19.66
CA PRO A 125 -12.27 8.88 18.61
C PRO A 125 -11.40 7.75 19.16
N LEU A 126 -10.46 8.03 20.05
CA LEU A 126 -9.56 7.02 20.60
C LEU A 126 -10.33 5.93 21.36
N LEU A 127 -11.29 6.30 22.20
CA LEU A 127 -12.13 5.34 22.93
C LEU A 127 -12.99 4.51 21.99
N LEU A 128 -13.62 5.14 21.00
CA LEU A 128 -14.44 4.46 19.99
C LEU A 128 -13.62 3.44 19.19
N GLY A 129 -12.43 3.84 18.74
CA GLY A 129 -11.56 2.96 17.99
C GLY A 129 -11.00 1.81 18.83
N ARG A 130 -10.76 2.03 20.13
CA ARG A 130 -10.35 0.97 21.05
C ARG A 130 -11.47 -0.07 21.22
N GLN A 131 -12.72 0.36 21.38
CA GLN A 131 -13.88 -0.54 21.44
C GLN A 131 -14.08 -1.34 20.14
N MET A 132 -13.90 -0.71 18.97
CA MET A 132 -14.01 -1.42 17.69
C MET A 132 -12.86 -2.40 17.47
N SER A 133 -11.65 -2.06 17.94
CA SER A 133 -10.48 -2.92 17.82
C SER A 133 -10.58 -4.18 18.67
N SER A 134 -11.14 -4.11 19.88
CA SER A 134 -11.30 -5.28 20.76
C SER A 134 -12.30 -6.31 20.22
N ILE A 135 -13.20 -5.90 19.33
CA ILE A 135 -14.15 -6.82 18.67
C ILE A 135 -13.48 -7.53 17.48
N SER A 136 -12.54 -6.85 16.81
CA SER A 136 -12.00 -7.29 15.51
C SER A 136 -10.64 -7.96 15.59
N VAL A 137 -9.86 -7.70 16.65
CA VAL A 137 -8.47 -8.13 16.78
C VAL A 137 -8.31 -8.99 18.04
N PRO A 138 -7.70 -10.19 17.96
CA PRO A 138 -7.41 -11.02 19.12
C PRO A 138 -6.53 -10.30 20.15
N ASP A 139 -6.79 -10.53 21.45
CA ASP A 139 -6.15 -9.84 22.59
C ASP A 139 -4.61 -9.97 22.63
N GLU A 140 -4.02 -10.90 21.87
CA GLU A 140 -2.57 -11.11 21.78
C GLU A 140 -1.84 -9.97 21.03
N LEU A 141 -2.54 -9.20 20.19
CA LEU A 141 -1.96 -8.08 19.46
C LEU A 141 -2.23 -6.77 20.22
N ARG A 142 -1.22 -6.31 20.97
CA ARG A 142 -1.26 -4.96 21.58
C ARG A 142 -1.31 -3.89 20.49
N MET A 143 -2.50 -3.34 20.25
CA MET A 143 -2.74 -2.27 19.28
C MET A 143 -2.13 -0.96 19.79
N ASN A 144 -1.33 -0.29 18.95
CA ASN A 144 -0.83 1.05 19.25
C ASN A 144 -1.97 2.08 19.19
N ASP A 145 -1.92 3.11 20.03
CA ASP A 145 -2.98 4.13 20.18
C ASP A 145 -3.23 4.91 18.89
N ILE A 146 -2.22 5.02 18.00
CA ILE A 146 -2.38 5.65 16.69
C ILE A 146 -3.35 4.90 15.77
N TYR A 147 -3.37 3.57 15.86
CA TYR A 147 -4.29 2.74 15.07
C TYR A 147 -5.71 2.82 15.65
N ALA A 148 -5.83 2.77 16.99
CA ALA A 148 -7.11 2.98 17.67
C ALA A 148 -7.69 4.36 17.33
N PHE A 149 -6.90 5.43 17.43
CA PHE A 149 -7.34 6.78 17.07
C PHE A 149 -7.79 6.85 15.60
N SER A 150 -7.03 6.28 14.66
CA SER A 150 -7.38 6.29 13.24
C SER A 150 -8.72 5.60 12.96
N ILE A 151 -8.90 4.37 13.47
CA ILE A 151 -10.16 3.62 13.34
C ILE A 151 -11.32 4.42 13.93
N GLY A 152 -11.09 5.05 15.08
CA GLY A 152 -12.05 5.92 15.76
C GLY A 152 -12.49 7.12 14.93
N VAL A 153 -11.53 7.88 14.38
CA VAL A 153 -11.81 9.09 13.59
C VAL A 153 -12.60 8.73 12.33
N TYR A 154 -12.22 7.67 11.61
CA TYR A 154 -12.97 7.24 10.43
C TYR A 154 -14.38 6.74 10.77
N SER A 155 -14.53 6.01 11.88
CA SER A 155 -15.84 5.50 12.31
C SER A 155 -16.77 6.63 12.76
N LEU A 156 -16.25 7.57 13.57
CA LEU A 156 -17.00 8.74 14.02
C LEU A 156 -17.33 9.66 12.84
N GLY A 157 -16.39 9.88 11.92
CA GLY A 157 -16.60 10.67 10.72
C GLY A 157 -17.66 10.04 9.80
N ALA A 158 -17.64 8.72 9.64
CA ALA A 158 -18.67 7.99 8.89
C ALA A 158 -20.05 8.10 9.56
N LEU A 159 -20.12 8.00 10.89
CA LEU A 159 -21.35 8.18 11.65
C LEU A 159 -21.90 9.61 11.48
N ILE A 160 -21.07 10.63 11.70
CA ILE A 160 -21.45 12.04 11.52
C ILE A 160 -21.94 12.27 10.08
N TYR A 161 -21.22 11.76 9.09
CA TYR A 161 -21.61 11.87 7.69
C TYR A 161 -22.96 11.20 7.42
N CYS A 162 -23.20 10.01 7.96
CA CYS A 162 -24.48 9.31 7.85
C CYS A 162 -25.62 10.06 8.52
N VAL A 163 -25.39 10.69 9.68
CA VAL A 163 -26.41 11.50 10.38
C VAL A 163 -26.72 12.77 9.58
N LEU A 164 -25.69 13.49 9.12
CA LEU A 164 -25.87 14.71 8.32
C LEU A 164 -26.52 14.44 6.96
N HIS A 165 -26.29 13.26 6.39
CA HIS A 165 -26.82 12.85 5.09
C HIS A 165 -27.78 11.65 5.21
N TYR A 166 -28.64 11.65 6.23
CA TYR A 166 -29.50 10.51 6.55
C TYR A 166 -30.46 10.14 5.41
N GLU A 167 -31.04 11.10 4.68
CA GLU A 167 -31.89 10.84 3.51
C GLU A 167 -31.14 10.08 2.41
N ALA A 168 -29.90 10.49 2.11
CA ALA A 168 -29.05 9.82 1.14
C ALA A 168 -28.58 8.44 1.64
N ALA A 169 -28.31 8.31 2.95
CA ALA A 169 -27.94 7.05 3.57
C ALA A 169 -29.09 6.04 3.50
N ILE A 170 -30.31 6.43 3.85
CA ILE A 170 -31.52 5.60 3.78
C ILE A 170 -31.80 5.20 2.32
N GLY A 171 -31.69 6.15 1.39
CA GLY A 171 -31.83 5.88 -0.04
C GLY A 171 -30.82 4.84 -0.55
N ARG A 172 -29.54 4.95 -0.15
CA ARG A 172 -28.50 3.97 -0.50
C ARG A 172 -28.76 2.61 0.14
N VAL A 173 -29.10 2.54 1.42
CA VAL A 173 -29.40 1.28 2.12
C VAL A 173 -30.61 0.58 1.50
N ARG A 174 -31.69 1.32 1.19
CA ARG A 174 -32.88 0.78 0.53
C ARG A 174 -32.58 0.29 -0.90
N SER A 175 -31.76 1.04 -1.65
CA SER A 175 -31.32 0.62 -2.98
C SER A 175 -30.37 -0.58 -2.94
N PHE A 176 -29.56 -0.71 -1.88
CA PHE A 176 -28.66 -1.83 -1.65
C PHE A 176 -29.40 -3.10 -1.24
N LEU A 177 -30.44 -2.98 -0.41
CA LEU A 177 -31.35 -4.07 -0.03
C LEU A 177 -32.24 -4.55 -1.19
N SER A 178 -32.40 -3.75 -2.25
CA SER A 178 -33.14 -4.21 -3.44
C SER A 178 -32.35 -5.31 -4.17
N SER A 179 -32.99 -6.46 -4.39
CA SER A 179 -32.35 -7.66 -4.95
C SER A 179 -31.70 -7.44 -6.33
N GLN A 180 -32.15 -6.45 -7.10
CA GLN A 180 -31.55 -6.08 -8.39
C GLN A 180 -30.17 -5.42 -8.25
N THR A 181 -29.96 -4.62 -7.21
CA THR A 181 -28.65 -4.01 -6.93
C THR A 181 -27.70 -5.03 -6.32
N VAL A 182 -28.17 -5.94 -5.46
CA VAL A 182 -27.35 -7.05 -4.93
C VAL A 182 -26.88 -7.96 -6.08
N ALA A 183 -27.75 -8.32 -7.01
CA ALA A 183 -27.37 -9.13 -8.18
C ALA A 183 -26.34 -8.41 -9.08
N SER A 184 -26.47 -7.09 -9.24
CA SER A 184 -25.54 -6.29 -10.04
C SER A 184 -24.20 -6.03 -9.32
N ALA A 185 -24.24 -5.78 -8.01
CA ALA A 185 -23.07 -5.59 -7.14
C ALA A 185 -22.28 -6.89 -7.00
N THR A 186 -22.94 -8.02 -6.72
CA THR A 186 -22.30 -9.34 -6.68
C THR A 186 -21.67 -9.70 -8.02
N ARG A 187 -22.34 -9.38 -9.15
CA ARG A 187 -21.75 -9.58 -10.48
C ARG A 187 -20.49 -8.74 -10.70
N ASN A 188 -20.47 -7.49 -10.24
CA ASN A 188 -19.31 -6.62 -10.33
C ASN A 188 -18.17 -7.04 -9.40
N ILE A 189 -18.47 -7.33 -8.13
CA ILE A 189 -17.51 -7.89 -7.16
C ILE A 189 -16.89 -9.15 -7.73
N ARG A 190 -17.72 -10.12 -8.16
CA ARG A 190 -17.25 -11.36 -8.79
C ARG A 190 -16.33 -11.08 -9.98
N ARG A 191 -16.69 -10.14 -10.87
CA ARG A 191 -15.84 -9.76 -12.02
C ARG A 191 -14.49 -9.20 -11.57
N TYR A 192 -14.47 -8.28 -10.61
CA TYR A 192 -13.22 -7.70 -10.09
C TYR A 192 -12.38 -8.73 -9.33
N THR A 193 -12.99 -9.56 -8.49
CA THR A 193 -12.32 -10.66 -7.80
C THR A 193 -11.71 -11.64 -8.80
N PHE A 194 -12.44 -12.06 -9.85
CA PHE A 194 -11.88 -12.94 -10.88
C PHE A 194 -10.74 -12.27 -11.66
N ARG A 195 -10.82 -10.96 -11.93
CA ARG A 195 -9.70 -10.22 -12.54
C ARG A 195 -8.48 -10.21 -11.62
N ALA A 196 -8.68 -9.89 -10.34
CA ALA A 196 -7.61 -9.89 -9.34
C ALA A 196 -6.94 -11.27 -9.23
N VAL A 197 -7.72 -12.34 -9.15
CA VAL A 197 -7.19 -13.73 -9.12
C VAL A 197 -6.40 -14.06 -10.38
N LYS A 198 -6.89 -13.68 -11.57
CA LYS A 198 -6.17 -13.91 -12.84
C LYS A 198 -4.84 -13.16 -12.89
N VAL A 199 -4.84 -11.89 -12.47
CA VAL A 199 -3.63 -11.05 -12.40
C VAL A 199 -2.66 -11.69 -11.40
N LEU A 200 -3.09 -11.95 -10.17
CA LEU A 200 -2.24 -12.55 -9.14
C LEU A 200 -1.63 -13.88 -9.61
N TYR A 201 -2.44 -14.78 -10.15
CA TYR A 201 -1.98 -16.06 -10.69
C TYR A 201 -0.91 -15.88 -11.78
N LEU A 202 -1.15 -14.98 -12.73
CA LEU A 202 -0.27 -14.79 -13.88
C LEU A 202 1.07 -14.17 -13.45
N TYR A 203 1.02 -13.10 -12.67
CA TYR A 203 2.23 -12.44 -12.19
C TYR A 203 3.06 -13.38 -11.32
N THR A 204 2.45 -14.04 -10.33
CA THR A 204 3.14 -15.04 -9.49
C THR A 204 3.75 -16.18 -10.31
N SER A 205 3.08 -16.63 -11.37
CA SER A 205 3.62 -17.66 -12.25
C SER A 205 4.88 -17.22 -12.98
N PHE A 206 4.92 -15.99 -13.50
CA PHE A 206 6.06 -15.46 -14.25
C PHE A 206 7.18 -14.90 -13.37
N THR A 207 6.90 -14.43 -12.16
CA THR A 207 7.92 -13.81 -11.28
C THR A 207 8.43 -14.73 -10.17
N ILE A 208 7.66 -15.72 -9.75
CA ILE A 208 8.04 -16.64 -8.66
C ILE A 208 8.19 -18.05 -9.20
N ILE A 209 7.12 -18.65 -9.72
CA ILE A 209 7.10 -20.10 -10.03
C ILE A 209 8.08 -20.45 -11.15
N LEU A 210 7.97 -19.83 -12.32
CA LEU A 210 8.81 -20.15 -13.47
C LEU A 210 10.30 -19.85 -13.23
N PRO A 211 10.69 -18.69 -12.65
CA PRO A 211 12.06 -18.41 -12.26
C PRO A 211 12.64 -19.45 -11.30
N SER A 212 11.89 -19.82 -10.25
CA SER A 212 12.36 -20.82 -9.27
C SER A 212 12.54 -22.19 -9.92
N LEU A 213 11.62 -22.63 -10.79
CA LEU A 213 11.77 -23.89 -11.52
C LEU A 213 12.99 -23.90 -12.43
N LEU A 214 13.25 -22.78 -13.13
CA LEU A 214 14.41 -22.63 -13.99
C LEU A 214 15.72 -22.64 -13.19
N ALA A 215 15.75 -21.94 -12.06
CA ALA A 215 16.89 -21.94 -11.14
C ALA A 215 17.22 -23.35 -10.63
N LEU A 216 16.20 -24.09 -10.18
CA LEU A 216 16.33 -25.47 -9.71
C LEU A 216 16.86 -26.40 -10.82
N CYS A 217 16.42 -26.20 -12.07
CA CYS A 217 16.97 -26.93 -13.21
C CYS A 217 18.46 -26.64 -13.40
N LEU A 218 18.86 -25.36 -13.37
CA LEU A 218 20.27 -25.00 -13.53
C LEU A 218 21.13 -25.56 -12.39
N GLU A 219 20.60 -25.54 -11.18
CA GLU A 219 21.28 -26.02 -10.00
C GLU A 219 21.55 -27.53 -10.08
N LEU A 220 20.54 -28.33 -10.42
CA LEU A 220 20.68 -29.80 -10.51
C LEU A 220 21.50 -30.27 -11.71
N TYR A 221 21.43 -29.57 -12.84
CA TYR A 221 22.11 -30.02 -14.06
C TYR A 221 23.53 -29.48 -14.21
N PHE A 222 23.81 -28.28 -13.69
CA PHE A 222 25.12 -27.64 -13.86
C PHE A 222 25.82 -27.43 -12.52
N ILE A 223 25.20 -26.72 -11.58
CA ILE A 223 25.88 -26.26 -10.36
C ILE A 223 26.30 -27.45 -9.48
N ILE A 224 25.35 -28.31 -9.07
CA ILE A 224 25.63 -29.45 -8.18
C ILE A 224 26.67 -30.42 -8.77
N PRO A 225 26.57 -30.86 -10.05
CA PRO A 225 27.59 -31.70 -10.66
C PRO A 225 28.97 -31.02 -10.74
N LEU A 226 29.04 -29.74 -11.08
CA LEU A 226 30.30 -29.00 -11.15
C LEU A 226 30.94 -28.87 -9.77
N HIS A 227 30.17 -28.49 -8.75
CA HIS A 227 30.67 -28.43 -7.37
C HIS A 227 31.16 -29.80 -6.89
N THR A 228 30.45 -30.87 -7.23
CA THR A 228 30.88 -32.24 -6.89
C THR A 228 32.18 -32.62 -7.59
N TYR A 229 32.35 -32.25 -8.87
CA TYR A 229 33.58 -32.50 -9.63
C TYR A 229 34.77 -31.73 -9.05
N TYR A 230 34.63 -30.42 -8.84
CA TYR A 230 35.70 -29.57 -8.29
C TYR A 230 36.06 -29.92 -6.85
N ALA A 231 35.08 -30.30 -6.02
CA ALA A 231 35.33 -30.77 -4.65
C ALA A 231 36.13 -32.09 -4.62
N THR A 232 35.98 -32.92 -5.65
CA THR A 232 36.72 -34.19 -5.78
C THR A 232 38.13 -33.96 -6.32
N SER A 233 38.35 -32.93 -7.14
CA SER A 233 39.64 -32.63 -7.76
C SER A 233 40.60 -31.79 -6.91
N SER A 234 40.12 -31.16 -5.83
CA SER A 234 40.97 -30.39 -4.91
C SER A 234 41.47 -31.31 -3.79
N PRO A 235 42.75 -31.72 -3.78
CA PRO A 235 43.31 -32.42 -2.62
C PRO A 235 43.24 -31.46 -1.43
N SER A 236 42.58 -31.93 -0.38
CA SER A 236 42.32 -31.23 0.88
C SER A 236 43.48 -30.34 1.33
N SER A 237 43.34 -29.03 1.17
CA SER A 237 43.92 -28.07 2.11
C SER A 237 42.87 -27.82 3.20
N PRO A 238 43.23 -27.82 4.50
CA PRO A 238 42.30 -27.49 5.57
C PRO A 238 42.00 -25.99 5.49
N SER A 239 41.07 -25.60 4.64
CA SER A 239 40.56 -24.23 4.62
C SER A 239 39.64 -24.07 5.82
N SER A 240 40.15 -23.31 6.77
CA SER A 240 39.45 -22.46 7.74
C SER A 240 37.98 -22.17 7.39
N PRO A 241 37.09 -22.10 8.41
CA PRO A 241 35.70 -21.70 8.18
C PRO A 241 35.70 -20.28 7.61
N GLN A 242 35.31 -20.15 6.34
CA GLN A 242 34.97 -18.84 5.79
C GLN A 242 33.74 -18.35 6.54
N SER A 243 34.01 -17.46 7.48
CA SER A 243 33.05 -16.56 8.08
C SER A 243 32.35 -15.76 6.99
N THR A 244 31.17 -16.21 6.57
CA THR A 244 30.20 -15.31 5.95
C THR A 244 29.84 -14.27 7.01
N ILE A 245 30.27 -13.03 6.77
CA ILE A 245 29.95 -11.85 7.56
C ILE A 245 28.42 -11.77 7.71
N SER A 246 27.89 -12.22 8.85
CA SER A 246 26.55 -11.89 9.30
C SER A 246 26.63 -10.54 10.01
N ALA A 247 26.18 -9.50 9.33
CA ALA A 247 26.10 -8.15 9.88
C ALA A 247 24.92 -8.01 10.86
N PHE A 248 24.83 -8.84 11.91
CA PHE A 248 23.97 -8.63 13.10
C PHE A 248 24.52 -9.42 14.30
N PRO A 249 24.83 -8.79 15.44
CA PRO A 249 25.22 -9.51 16.65
C PRO A 249 23.98 -10.06 17.35
N SER A 250 23.92 -11.38 17.56
CA SER A 250 22.98 -11.98 18.51
C SER A 250 23.75 -12.71 19.59
N THR A 251 23.68 -12.14 20.79
CA THR A 251 24.22 -12.64 22.04
C THR A 251 23.35 -13.80 22.53
N HIS A 252 23.88 -15.03 22.60
CA HIS A 252 23.48 -15.95 23.66
C HIS A 252 24.56 -17.01 23.95
N ASN A 253 24.97 -17.02 25.21
CA ASN A 253 25.84 -18.03 25.84
C ASN A 253 25.21 -19.42 25.83
N THR A 254 26.06 -20.46 25.77
CA THR A 254 26.04 -21.60 26.72
C THR A 254 27.34 -22.40 26.71
N LYS A 255 27.78 -22.76 27.92
CA LYS A 255 28.89 -23.66 28.32
C LYS A 255 28.87 -25.01 27.57
N THR A 256 30.02 -25.72 27.52
CA THR A 256 30.26 -27.05 28.16
C THR A 256 31.56 -27.73 27.65
N THR A 257 32.53 -27.88 28.56
CA THR A 257 33.46 -29.02 28.83
C THR A 257 34.51 -29.49 27.81
N MET A 258 35.77 -29.44 28.25
CA MET A 258 36.92 -30.22 27.78
C MET A 258 36.86 -31.68 28.26
N THR A 259 37.15 -32.66 27.39
CA THR A 259 37.82 -33.93 27.75
C THR A 259 38.38 -34.70 26.54
N THR A 260 39.68 -35.00 26.65
CA THR A 260 40.37 -36.27 26.32
C THR A 260 40.60 -36.72 24.86
N ALA A 261 41.89 -36.95 24.57
CA ALA A 261 42.46 -37.53 23.36
C ALA A 261 42.20 -39.04 23.21
N GLY A 262 42.05 -39.51 21.97
CA GLY A 262 42.08 -40.95 21.63
C GLY A 262 41.70 -41.28 20.18
N ALA A 263 42.69 -41.78 19.42
CA ALA A 263 42.63 -42.55 18.17
C ALA A 263 42.17 -41.88 16.84
N PRO A 264 42.89 -42.11 15.72
CA PRO A 264 42.51 -41.61 14.40
C PRO A 264 41.44 -42.54 13.82
N LEU A 265 40.18 -42.25 14.10
CA LEU A 265 39.06 -42.91 13.42
C LEU A 265 38.87 -42.22 12.07
N LEU A 266 39.05 -43.03 11.02
CA LEU A 266 38.67 -42.80 9.62
C LEU A 266 37.68 -41.65 9.49
N VAL A 267 38.16 -40.51 8.96
CA VAL A 267 37.31 -39.42 8.50
C VAL A 267 36.42 -40.01 7.42
N SER A 268 35.25 -40.50 7.83
CA SER A 268 34.11 -40.65 6.94
C SER A 268 33.83 -39.24 6.46
N GLN A 269 34.30 -38.95 5.24
CA GLN A 269 34.09 -37.69 4.57
C GLN A 269 32.58 -37.42 4.56
N ALA A 270 32.12 -36.58 5.47
CA ALA A 270 30.74 -36.15 5.53
C ALA A 270 30.36 -35.59 4.15
N PRO A 271 29.14 -35.87 3.67
CA PRO A 271 28.70 -35.38 2.37
C PRO A 271 28.88 -33.87 2.36
N SER A 272 29.54 -33.33 1.33
CA SER A 272 29.63 -31.89 1.13
C SER A 272 28.22 -31.29 1.21
N ASP A 273 27.96 -30.53 2.27
CA ASP A 273 26.69 -29.87 2.49
C ASP A 273 26.50 -28.84 1.38
N HIS A 274 25.51 -29.08 0.52
CA HIS A 274 25.14 -28.14 -0.52
C HIS A 274 24.13 -27.16 0.09
N VAL A 275 24.58 -25.92 0.29
CA VAL A 275 23.71 -24.83 0.77
C VAL A 275 23.03 -24.22 -0.44
N ILE A 276 21.71 -24.40 -0.53
CA ILE A 276 20.87 -23.80 -1.57
C ILE A 276 20.53 -22.37 -1.14
N HIS A 277 20.96 -21.38 -1.91
CA HIS A 277 20.71 -19.98 -1.61
C HIS A 277 19.42 -19.53 -2.28
N ILE A 278 18.29 -19.83 -1.65
CA ILE A 278 16.93 -19.60 -2.18
C ILE A 278 16.77 -18.24 -2.87
N ILE A 279 17.23 -17.15 -2.24
CA ILE A 279 17.09 -15.80 -2.79
C ILE A 279 18.00 -15.59 -4.00
N GLN A 280 19.27 -16.02 -3.90
CA GLN A 280 20.25 -15.87 -4.98
C GLN A 280 19.84 -16.69 -6.21
N ASP A 281 19.45 -17.95 -6.00
CA ASP A 281 19.04 -18.86 -7.08
C ASP A 281 17.75 -18.37 -7.74
N TRP A 282 16.78 -17.87 -6.95
CA TRP A 282 15.59 -17.24 -7.51
C TRP A 282 15.91 -16.02 -8.38
N THR A 283 16.81 -15.13 -7.94
CA THR A 283 17.22 -13.97 -8.74
C THR A 283 17.92 -14.37 -10.04
N LEU A 284 18.73 -15.43 -9.99
CA LEU A 284 19.39 -16.01 -11.17
C LEU A 284 18.33 -16.54 -12.16
N GLY A 285 17.32 -17.26 -11.65
CA GLY A 285 16.19 -17.72 -12.44
C GLY A 285 15.42 -16.58 -13.13
N LEU A 286 15.20 -15.47 -12.41
CA LEU A 286 14.57 -14.27 -12.96
C LEU A 286 15.41 -13.63 -14.07
N LEU A 287 16.72 -13.54 -13.87
CA LEU A 287 17.65 -13.00 -14.86
C LEU A 287 17.58 -13.79 -16.17
N TYR A 288 17.65 -15.13 -16.09
CA TYR A 288 17.56 -15.97 -17.28
C TYR A 288 16.18 -15.93 -17.93
N LEU A 289 15.10 -15.89 -17.16
CA LEU A 289 13.75 -15.72 -17.71
C LEU A 289 13.62 -14.37 -18.42
N ARG A 290 14.21 -13.30 -17.87
CA ARG A 290 14.24 -11.97 -18.50
C ARG A 290 15.04 -11.98 -19.80
N ILE A 291 16.18 -12.65 -19.84
CA ILE A 291 16.97 -12.81 -21.07
C ILE A 291 16.15 -13.59 -22.11
N GLY A 292 15.55 -14.72 -21.73
CA GLY A 292 14.74 -15.55 -22.63
C GLY A 292 13.53 -14.82 -23.20
N THR A 293 12.80 -14.07 -22.37
CA THR A 293 11.67 -13.23 -22.82
C THR A 293 12.14 -12.09 -23.71
N SER A 294 13.29 -11.48 -23.43
CA SER A 294 13.88 -10.44 -24.29
C SER A 294 14.22 -10.99 -25.67
N VAL A 295 14.92 -12.12 -25.75
CA VAL A 295 15.25 -12.81 -27.01
C VAL A 295 13.98 -13.17 -27.78
N LEU A 296 12.97 -13.69 -27.09
CA LEU A 296 11.69 -14.06 -27.69
C LEU A 296 10.97 -12.85 -28.30
N LEU A 297 11.03 -11.71 -27.65
CA LEU A 297 10.38 -10.47 -28.12
C LEU A 297 11.15 -9.77 -29.24
N THR A 298 12.47 -10.00 -29.35
CA THR A 298 13.29 -9.51 -30.49
C THR A 298 12.81 -10.11 -31.81
N ALA A 299 12.49 -11.41 -31.83
CA ALA A 299 12.00 -12.10 -33.02
C ALA A 299 10.49 -11.86 -33.25
N ARG A 300 10.14 -10.65 -33.71
CA ARG A 300 8.76 -10.14 -33.84
C ARG A 300 7.80 -11.04 -34.65
N HIS A 301 8.32 -11.86 -35.57
CA HIS A 301 7.52 -12.71 -36.45
C HIS A 301 7.16 -14.07 -35.85
N THR A 302 7.76 -14.45 -34.71
CA THR A 302 7.52 -15.76 -34.11
C THR A 302 6.12 -15.88 -33.50
N ARG A 303 5.54 -17.08 -33.55
CA ARG A 303 4.21 -17.37 -32.97
C ARG A 303 4.18 -17.11 -31.45
N LEU A 304 5.29 -17.39 -30.78
CA LEU A 304 5.45 -17.19 -29.34
C LEU A 304 5.53 -15.71 -28.97
N ALA A 305 6.26 -14.87 -29.72
CA ALA A 305 6.27 -13.42 -29.50
C ALA A 305 4.88 -12.81 -29.63
N ARG A 306 4.09 -13.26 -30.62
CA ARG A 306 2.69 -12.85 -30.80
C ARG A 306 1.81 -13.30 -29.63
N ALA A 307 1.98 -14.53 -29.17
CA ALA A 307 1.24 -15.04 -28.01
C ALA A 307 1.57 -14.28 -26.72
N LEU A 308 2.84 -13.94 -26.47
CA LEU A 308 3.23 -13.12 -25.32
C LEU A 308 2.59 -11.73 -25.35
N ARG A 309 2.62 -11.04 -26.51
CA ARG A 309 1.97 -9.73 -26.66
C ARG A 309 0.45 -9.82 -26.48
N ALA A 310 -0.17 -10.89 -26.98
CA ALA A 310 -1.61 -11.11 -26.86
C ALA A 310 -2.08 -11.31 -25.41
N ILE A 311 -1.20 -11.74 -24.48
CA ILE A 311 -1.54 -11.87 -23.05
C ILE A 311 -1.80 -10.51 -22.42
N VAL A 312 -0.98 -9.51 -22.76
CA VAL A 312 -1.01 -8.15 -22.18
C VAL A 312 -1.88 -7.19 -23.02
N LEU A 313 -2.23 -7.56 -24.26
CA LEU A 313 -3.01 -6.73 -25.17
C LEU A 313 -4.31 -6.14 -24.58
N PRO A 314 -5.12 -6.88 -23.79
CA PRO A 314 -6.34 -6.32 -23.19
C PRO A 314 -6.09 -5.34 -22.02
N GLY A 315 -4.83 -5.13 -21.64
CA GLY A 315 -4.39 -4.28 -20.53
C GLY A 315 -3.73 -5.07 -19.39
N TRP A 316 -2.84 -4.40 -18.65
CA TRP A 316 -2.08 -5.00 -17.54
C TRP A 316 -2.95 -5.54 -16.40
N LEU A 317 -4.12 -4.94 -16.17
CA LEU A 317 -5.08 -5.34 -15.13
C LEU A 317 -6.16 -6.32 -15.61
N ASN A 318 -6.12 -6.74 -16.88
CA ASN A 318 -7.05 -7.73 -17.43
C ASN A 318 -6.34 -8.71 -18.40
N PRO A 319 -5.29 -9.41 -17.95
CA PRO A 319 -4.53 -10.27 -18.82
C PRO A 319 -5.31 -11.52 -19.24
N ASN A 320 -5.01 -12.04 -20.43
CA ASN A 320 -5.61 -13.29 -20.91
C ASN A 320 -4.91 -14.51 -20.29
N ALA A 321 -5.30 -14.85 -19.05
CA ALA A 321 -4.71 -15.95 -18.29
C ALA A 321 -4.85 -17.32 -18.98
N ALA A 322 -5.97 -17.58 -19.67
CA ALA A 322 -6.17 -18.87 -20.36
C ALA A 322 -5.17 -19.08 -21.50
N LEU A 323 -4.88 -18.02 -22.26
CA LEU A 323 -3.85 -18.05 -23.30
C LEU A 323 -2.46 -18.25 -22.69
N ALA A 324 -2.15 -17.51 -21.62
CA ALA A 324 -0.87 -17.62 -20.91
C ALA A 324 -0.65 -19.05 -20.38
N THR A 325 -1.67 -19.66 -19.78
CA THR A 325 -1.57 -21.01 -19.25
C THR A 325 -1.37 -22.04 -20.35
N ARG A 326 -2.16 -21.99 -21.43
CA ARG A 326 -2.09 -22.99 -22.51
C ARG A 326 -0.79 -22.92 -23.31
N VAL A 327 -0.26 -21.72 -23.54
CA VAL A 327 0.89 -21.52 -24.43
C VAL A 327 2.22 -21.52 -23.67
N PHE A 328 2.25 -21.02 -22.43
CA PHE A 328 3.49 -20.85 -21.66
C PHE A 328 3.48 -21.62 -20.36
N ILE A 329 2.58 -21.29 -19.42
CA ILE A 329 2.72 -21.77 -18.03
C ILE A 329 2.61 -23.29 -17.96
N PHE A 330 1.56 -23.89 -18.53
CA PHE A 330 1.37 -25.34 -18.50
C PHE A 330 2.46 -26.12 -19.26
N PRO A 331 2.78 -25.82 -20.54
CA PRO A 331 3.81 -26.58 -21.25
C PRO A 331 5.20 -26.40 -20.63
N LEU A 332 5.53 -25.20 -20.13
CA LEU A 332 6.82 -24.95 -19.49
C LEU A 332 6.91 -25.60 -18.11
N ALA A 333 5.84 -25.53 -17.30
CA ALA A 333 5.77 -26.23 -16.02
C ALA A 333 5.83 -27.75 -16.20
N LEU A 334 5.15 -28.30 -17.21
CA LEU A 334 5.22 -29.71 -17.55
C LEU A 334 6.64 -30.09 -18.00
N ALA A 335 7.27 -29.29 -18.85
CA ALA A 335 8.65 -29.52 -19.29
C ALA A 335 9.61 -29.49 -18.09
N PHE A 336 9.51 -28.49 -17.20
CA PHE A 336 10.31 -28.43 -15.99
C PHE A 336 10.03 -29.61 -15.05
N ALA A 337 8.78 -30.00 -14.86
CA ALA A 337 8.44 -31.18 -14.06
C ALA A 337 9.11 -32.44 -14.62
N LEU A 338 9.04 -32.67 -15.93
CA LEU A 338 9.71 -33.81 -16.58
C LEU A 338 11.23 -33.75 -16.46
N ILE A 339 11.83 -32.56 -16.63
CA ILE A 339 13.28 -32.35 -16.54
C ILE A 339 13.79 -32.53 -15.11
N LEU A 340 13.03 -32.11 -14.11
CA LEU A 340 13.38 -32.21 -12.69
C LEU A 340 13.13 -33.60 -12.13
N LEU A 341 11.94 -34.17 -12.37
CA LEU A 341 11.56 -35.46 -11.81
C LEU A 341 12.14 -36.64 -12.61
N GLY A 342 12.29 -36.49 -13.93
CA GLY A 342 12.69 -37.56 -14.85
C GLY A 342 13.96 -38.30 -14.43
N PRO A 343 15.12 -37.62 -14.28
CA PRO A 343 16.36 -38.27 -13.88
C PRO A 343 16.27 -38.97 -12.52
N SER A 344 15.55 -38.37 -11.56
CA SER A 344 15.36 -38.95 -10.24
C SER A 344 14.54 -40.24 -10.29
N VAL A 345 13.48 -40.28 -11.10
CA VAL A 345 12.62 -41.45 -11.30
C VAL A 345 13.38 -42.55 -12.05
N LEU A 346 14.11 -42.19 -13.12
CA LEU A 346 14.96 -43.10 -13.88
C LEU A 346 16.04 -43.73 -13.00
N ALA A 347 16.71 -42.93 -12.17
CA ALA A 347 17.72 -43.43 -11.23
C ALA A 347 17.11 -44.41 -10.22
N ARG A 348 15.96 -44.08 -9.63
CA ARG A 348 15.25 -45.01 -8.72
C ARG A 348 14.83 -46.30 -9.43
N ALA A 349 14.33 -46.21 -10.65
CA ALA A 349 13.95 -47.37 -11.45
C ALA A 349 15.16 -48.25 -11.76
N ALA A 350 16.28 -47.66 -12.17
CA ALA A 350 17.52 -48.37 -12.49
C ALA A 350 18.10 -49.12 -11.27
N VAL A 351 18.09 -48.48 -10.09
CA VAL A 351 18.54 -49.11 -8.84
C VAL A 351 17.62 -50.29 -8.47
N ARG A 352 16.30 -50.11 -8.55
CA ARG A 352 15.33 -51.18 -8.27
C ARG A 352 15.46 -52.35 -9.23
N LEU A 353 15.65 -52.08 -10.52
CA LEU A 353 15.81 -53.12 -11.55
C LEU A 353 17.08 -53.95 -11.34
N ARG A 354 18.15 -53.35 -10.81
CA ARG A 354 19.39 -54.07 -10.50
C ARG A 354 19.34 -54.85 -9.18
N GLY A 355 18.35 -54.60 -8.32
CA GLY A 355 18.21 -55.28 -7.03
C GLY A 355 19.37 -55.05 -6.06
N VAL A 356 20.14 -53.96 -6.23
CA VAL A 356 21.32 -53.65 -5.40
C VAL A 356 20.93 -52.73 -4.26
N GLU A 357 21.24 -53.12 -3.03
CA GLU A 357 21.18 -52.24 -1.86
C GLU A 357 22.41 -51.33 -1.86
N LEU A 358 22.20 -50.02 -2.00
CA LEU A 358 23.26 -49.03 -1.99
C LEU A 358 23.35 -48.36 -0.63
N ASP A 359 24.59 -48.22 -0.15
CA ASP A 359 24.94 -47.35 0.98
C ASP A 359 24.37 -45.92 0.77
N PRO A 360 23.88 -45.23 1.81
CA PRO A 360 23.33 -43.87 1.72
C PRO A 360 24.21 -42.88 0.94
N ALA A 361 25.53 -42.94 1.08
CA ALA A 361 26.44 -42.06 0.34
C ALA A 361 26.53 -42.43 -1.16
N ALA A 362 26.48 -43.73 -1.48
CA ALA A 362 26.41 -44.20 -2.86
C ALA A 362 25.09 -43.80 -3.53
N ARG A 363 23.97 -43.90 -2.80
CA ARG A 363 22.63 -43.49 -3.28
C ARG A 363 22.57 -42.00 -3.61
N ALA A 364 23.17 -41.13 -2.78
CA ALA A 364 23.25 -39.70 -3.06
C ALA A 364 24.05 -39.40 -4.33
N ARG A 365 25.20 -40.08 -4.53
CA ARG A 365 26.03 -39.94 -5.74
C ARG A 365 25.27 -40.37 -7.01
N VAL A 366 24.56 -41.50 -6.97
CA VAL A 366 23.74 -41.97 -8.09
C VAL A 366 22.70 -40.92 -8.50
N HIS A 367 22.02 -40.31 -7.52
CA HIS A 367 21.04 -39.26 -7.81
C HIS A 367 21.67 -37.97 -8.37
N ARG A 368 22.86 -37.57 -7.89
CA ARG A 368 23.58 -36.38 -8.40
C ARG A 368 24.03 -36.57 -9.85
N TYR A 369 24.61 -37.72 -10.20
CA TYR A 369 25.09 -37.99 -11.56
C TYR A 369 23.98 -38.37 -12.55
N ALA A 370 22.79 -38.75 -12.08
CA ALA A 370 21.66 -39.06 -12.96
C ALA A 370 21.24 -37.86 -13.83
N TYR A 371 21.31 -36.63 -13.30
CA TYR A 371 20.95 -35.41 -14.03
C TYR A 371 21.86 -35.15 -15.24
N PRO A 372 23.20 -34.99 -15.09
CA PRO A 372 24.09 -34.74 -16.22
C PRO A 372 24.12 -35.92 -17.21
N VAL A 373 24.01 -37.17 -16.74
CA VAL A 373 23.94 -38.34 -17.63
C VAL A 373 22.67 -38.30 -18.49
N CYS A 374 21.51 -38.01 -17.87
CA CYS A 374 20.26 -37.88 -18.61
C CYS A 374 20.33 -36.74 -19.64
N ALA A 375 20.92 -35.58 -19.28
CA ALA A 375 21.16 -34.50 -20.21
C ALA A 375 22.07 -34.91 -21.38
N ALA A 376 23.16 -35.62 -21.10
CA ALA A 376 24.08 -36.11 -22.14
C ALA A 376 23.38 -37.08 -23.10
N CYS A 377 22.57 -38.01 -22.59
CA CYS A 377 21.78 -38.92 -23.42
C CYS A 377 20.77 -38.16 -24.30
N CYS A 378 20.00 -37.24 -23.72
CA CYS A 378 19.04 -36.43 -24.47
C CYS A 378 19.71 -35.54 -25.51
N GLY A 379 20.82 -34.89 -25.15
CA GLY A 379 21.62 -34.06 -26.04
C GLY A 379 22.23 -34.84 -27.19
N GLY A 380 22.77 -36.04 -26.92
CA GLY A 380 23.30 -36.96 -27.92
C GLY A 380 22.22 -37.43 -28.90
N ALA A 381 21.04 -37.81 -28.39
CA ALA A 381 19.91 -38.17 -29.23
C ALA A 381 19.45 -37.01 -30.12
N TRP A 382 19.35 -35.80 -29.57
CA TRP A 382 19.01 -34.60 -30.32
C TRP A 382 20.03 -34.28 -31.41
N ALA A 383 21.33 -34.31 -31.07
CA ALA A 383 22.42 -34.10 -32.01
C ALA A 383 22.40 -35.13 -33.15
N GLY A 384 22.13 -36.39 -32.84
CA GLY A 384 21.95 -37.45 -33.84
C GLY A 384 20.80 -37.13 -34.81
N VAL A 385 19.64 -36.69 -34.30
CA VAL A 385 18.51 -36.30 -35.14
C VAL A 385 18.84 -35.08 -36.02
N VAL A 386 19.52 -34.07 -35.47
CA VAL A 386 19.95 -32.89 -36.23
C VAL A 386 20.93 -33.28 -37.34
N LEU A 387 21.90 -34.15 -37.05
CA LEU A 387 22.85 -34.67 -38.02
C LEU A 387 22.13 -35.41 -39.16
N VAL A 388 21.18 -36.29 -38.83
CA VAL A 388 20.36 -37.00 -39.83
C VAL A 388 19.58 -36.01 -40.71
N ARG A 389 19.01 -34.95 -40.13
CA ARG A 389 18.30 -33.91 -40.90
C ARG A 389 19.26 -33.12 -41.80
N ALA A 390 20.44 -32.76 -41.30
CA ALA A 390 21.46 -32.05 -42.06
C ALA A 390 21.94 -32.87 -43.26
N VAL A 391 22.27 -34.15 -43.05
CA VAL A 391 22.68 -35.08 -44.12
C VAL A 391 21.57 -35.27 -45.14
N ARG A 392 20.32 -35.43 -44.72
CA ARG A 392 19.17 -35.52 -45.64
C ARG A 392 18.97 -34.25 -46.45
N GLY A 393 19.14 -33.08 -45.85
CA GLY A 393 19.04 -31.79 -46.54
C GLY A 393 20.17 -31.58 -47.54
N TRP A 394 21.41 -31.91 -47.15
CA TRP A 394 22.57 -31.89 -48.05
C TRP A 394 22.39 -32.84 -49.25
N ARG A 395 21.95 -34.08 -49.00
CA ARG A 395 21.65 -35.05 -50.06
C ARG A 395 20.58 -34.56 -51.03
N ARG A 396 19.55 -33.84 -50.56
CA ARG A 396 18.52 -33.24 -51.43
C ARG A 396 19.14 -32.16 -52.32
N ARG A 397 19.92 -31.23 -51.76
CA ARG A 397 20.60 -30.17 -52.52
C ARG A 397 21.51 -30.73 -53.62
N ILE A 398 22.31 -31.75 -53.32
CA ILE A 398 23.16 -32.39 -54.35
C ILE A 398 22.31 -32.98 -55.47
N ARG A 399 21.21 -33.66 -55.14
CA ARG A 399 20.33 -34.23 -56.16
C ARG A 399 19.73 -33.15 -57.06
N ASP A 400 19.27 -32.06 -56.46
CA ASP A 400 18.66 -30.95 -57.18
C ASP A 400 19.70 -30.25 -58.08
N GLU A 401 20.93 -30.05 -57.59
CA GLU A 401 22.05 -29.53 -58.39
C GLU A 401 22.39 -30.44 -59.57
N VAL A 402 22.51 -31.76 -59.33
CA VAL A 402 22.78 -32.74 -60.38
C VAL A 402 21.64 -32.80 -61.40
N TYR A 403 20.38 -32.69 -60.95
CA TYR A 403 19.23 -32.63 -61.85
C TYR A 403 19.25 -31.37 -62.72
N LEU A 404 19.52 -30.20 -62.12
CA LEU A 404 19.66 -28.93 -62.85
C LEU A 404 20.82 -28.95 -63.85
N ILE A 405 21.93 -29.59 -63.50
CA ILE A 405 23.05 -29.80 -64.43
C ILE A 405 22.61 -30.71 -65.57
N GLY A 406 21.93 -31.82 -65.28
CA GLY A 406 21.37 -32.72 -66.28
C GLY A 406 20.40 -32.01 -67.24
N GLU A 407 19.50 -31.18 -66.71
CA GLU A 407 18.54 -30.39 -67.48
C GLU A 407 19.24 -29.31 -68.34
N ARG A 408 20.28 -28.64 -67.80
CA ARG A 408 21.11 -27.72 -68.58
C ARG A 408 21.84 -28.43 -69.73
N LEU A 409 22.42 -29.60 -69.48
CA LEU A 409 23.07 -30.39 -70.54
C LEU A 409 22.08 -30.85 -71.62
N HIS A 410 20.86 -31.23 -71.23
CA HIS A 410 19.80 -31.59 -72.18
C HIS A 410 19.40 -30.39 -73.06
N ASN A 411 19.23 -29.22 -72.45
CA ASN A 411 18.95 -27.96 -73.15
C ASN A 411 20.06 -27.57 -74.16
N PHE A 412 21.33 -27.88 -73.87
CA PHE A 412 22.43 -27.67 -74.82
C PHE A 412 22.43 -28.69 -75.98
N GLY A 413 21.92 -29.90 -75.76
CA GLY A 413 21.77 -30.93 -76.79
C GLY A 413 20.69 -30.57 -77.82
N GLU A 414 19.51 -30.12 -77.38
CA GLU A 414 18.41 -29.72 -78.27
C GLU A 414 18.76 -28.51 -79.15
N ARG A 415 19.46 -27.52 -78.60
CA ARG A 415 19.93 -26.35 -79.40
C ARG A 415 20.91 -26.74 -80.50
N ARG A 416 21.70 -27.80 -80.32
CA ARG A 416 22.67 -28.27 -81.31
C ARG A 416 22.00 -29.11 -82.42
N GLY A 417 20.87 -29.76 -82.13
CA GLY A 417 20.04 -30.45 -83.12
C GLY A 417 19.35 -29.49 -84.09
N VAL A 418 18.82 -28.36 -83.61
CA VAL A 418 18.11 -27.37 -84.46
C VAL A 418 19.07 -26.52 -85.32
N GLY A 419 20.32 -26.32 -84.87
CA GLY A 419 21.34 -25.60 -85.64
C GLY A 419 22.10 -26.43 -86.68
N GLY A 420 21.91 -27.76 -86.68
CA GLY A 420 22.63 -28.70 -87.56
C GLY A 420 22.00 -28.93 -88.94
N GLU A 421 20.70 -28.65 -89.12
CA GLU A 421 19.99 -28.85 -90.40
C GLU A 421 20.01 -27.61 -91.31
N ALA A 422 20.69 -26.53 -90.93
CA ALA A 422 20.81 -25.32 -91.73
C ALA A 422 22.21 -25.16 -92.33
N LYS A 423 22.65 -26.14 -93.14
CA LYS A 423 23.61 -25.98 -94.26
C LYS A 423 23.97 -27.34 -94.86
N THR A 424 23.28 -27.71 -95.93
CA THR A 424 23.85 -28.02 -97.25
C THR A 424 22.73 -28.00 -98.27
#